data_AF-A0A1Q3SW65-F1
#
_entry.id   AF-A0A1Q3SW65-F1
#
_cell.length_a   1.000
_cell.length_b   1.000
_cell.length_c   1.000
_cell.angle_alpha   90.00
_cell.angle_beta   90.00
_cell.angle_gamma   90.00
#
_symmetry.space_group_name_H-M   'P 1'
#
loop_
_entity.id
_entity.type
_entity.pdbx_description
1 polymer ?
#
loop_
_entity_poly.entity_id
_entity_poly.type
_entity_poly.pdbx_seq_one_letter_code
_entity_poly.pdbx_strand_id
1 'polypeptide(L)'
;MRKLSVFGVLLLVLATIGVASAQSAPSVTIQMQATGGSKVTGTATLTQAGNGVMVSVKLSGFDPSTKHDGHIHVGSCAAQGGVVVPLNSITADASGAGSADTTENTLTYAQVTDGKHYVQYHTSSNPPGNPVSCADIPAAVPAQGGAPGAPAAGLGGVSQESGFPVALLAGLLGLMVVTGAGYRLVRKNGK
;
A
#
# COMPACT_ATOMS: atom_id res chain seq x y z
N MET A 1 -67.17 27.95 -22.13
CA MET A 1 -65.77 28.46 -22.17
C MET A 1 -65.17 28.46 -20.77
N ARG A 2 -64.38 27.46 -20.39
CA ARG A 2 -63.37 27.58 -19.30
C ARG A 2 -62.18 26.69 -19.67
N LYS A 3 -61.12 27.35 -20.11
CA LYS A 3 -59.81 26.77 -20.41
C LYS A 3 -59.18 26.36 -19.07
N LEU A 4 -58.91 25.08 -18.85
CA LEU A 4 -57.97 24.66 -17.81
C LEU A 4 -56.70 24.15 -18.48
N SER A 5 -55.68 25.01 -18.41
CA SER A 5 -54.31 24.73 -18.78
C SER A 5 -53.73 23.77 -17.75
N VAL A 6 -53.39 22.54 -18.14
CA VAL A 6 -52.62 21.63 -17.28
C VAL A 6 -51.16 21.88 -17.58
N PHE A 7 -50.54 22.69 -16.72
CA PHE A 7 -49.09 22.91 -16.70
C PHE A 7 -48.38 21.61 -16.33
N GLY A 8 -47.39 21.24 -17.14
CA GLY A 8 -46.60 20.04 -16.97
C GLY A 8 -45.82 20.03 -15.66
N VAL A 9 -45.79 18.85 -15.05
CA VAL A 9 -44.78 18.51 -14.04
C VAL A 9 -44.07 17.27 -14.58
N LEU A 10 -43.03 17.50 -15.39
CA LEU A 10 -42.08 16.47 -15.78
C LEU A 10 -41.15 16.25 -14.58
N LEU A 11 -41.49 15.29 -13.74
CA LEU A 11 -40.64 14.78 -12.67
C LEU A 11 -39.45 14.05 -13.30
N LEU A 12 -38.33 14.77 -13.46
CA LEU A 12 -37.05 14.18 -13.84
C LEU A 12 -36.50 13.43 -12.62
N VAL A 13 -36.79 12.13 -12.55
CA VAL A 13 -36.18 11.21 -11.58
C VAL A 13 -34.71 11.03 -11.98
N LEU A 14 -33.80 11.78 -11.34
CA LEU A 14 -32.36 11.52 -11.41
C LEU A 14 -32.08 10.21 -10.65
N ALA A 15 -32.03 9.10 -11.38
CA ALA A 15 -31.56 7.83 -10.86
C ALA A 15 -30.05 7.95 -10.59
N THR A 16 -29.65 8.05 -9.33
CA THR A 16 -28.24 7.94 -8.94
C THR A 16 -27.81 6.49 -9.11
N ILE A 17 -27.10 6.21 -10.21
CA ILE A 17 -26.47 4.92 -10.43
C ILE A 17 -25.35 4.79 -9.39
N GLY A 18 -25.56 3.94 -8.39
CA GLY A 18 -24.51 3.56 -7.46
C GLY A 18 -23.45 2.75 -8.20
N VAL A 19 -22.34 3.39 -8.58
CA VAL A 19 -21.14 2.69 -8.99
C VAL A 19 -20.52 2.03 -7.76
N ALA A 20 -20.72 0.72 -7.61
CA ALA A 20 -19.97 -0.07 -6.65
C ALA A 20 -18.50 -0.10 -7.10
N SER A 21 -17.62 0.61 -6.40
CA SER A 21 -16.18 0.47 -6.59
C SER A 21 -15.75 -0.91 -6.10
N ALA A 22 -15.28 -1.76 -7.01
CA ALA A 22 -14.59 -2.99 -6.63
C ALA A 22 -13.28 -2.60 -5.92
N GLN A 23 -13.26 -2.69 -4.59
CA GLN A 23 -12.05 -2.49 -3.82
C GLN A 23 -11.07 -3.62 -4.18
N SER A 24 -9.86 -3.27 -4.61
CA SER A 24 -8.81 -4.26 -4.87
C SER A 24 -8.47 -5.00 -3.57
N ALA A 25 -8.22 -6.31 -3.68
CA ALA A 25 -7.85 -7.14 -2.54
C ALA A 25 -6.57 -6.59 -1.88
N PRO A 26 -6.48 -6.59 -0.54
CA PRO A 26 -5.25 -6.21 0.16
C PRO A 26 -4.05 -6.98 -0.36
N SER A 27 -2.95 -6.26 -0.61
CA SER A 27 -1.70 -6.86 -1.05
C SER A 27 -0.48 -6.12 -0.50
N VAL A 28 0.63 -6.84 -0.42
CA VAL A 28 1.94 -6.29 -0.09
C VAL A 28 2.98 -6.91 -1.00
N THR A 29 3.85 -6.07 -1.58
CA THR A 29 5.00 -6.50 -2.36
C THR A 29 6.27 -6.23 -1.57
N ILE A 30 7.10 -7.26 -1.42
CA ILE A 30 8.39 -7.22 -0.73
C ILE A 30 9.52 -7.51 -1.71
N GLN A 31 10.66 -6.85 -1.49
CA GLN A 31 11.85 -7.01 -2.31
C GLN A 31 12.72 -8.15 -1.78
N MET A 32 12.86 -9.21 -2.57
CA MET A 32 13.68 -10.38 -2.27
C MET A 32 15.16 -10.05 -2.47
N GLN A 33 15.95 -10.17 -1.41
CA GLN A 33 17.37 -9.87 -1.40
C GLN A 33 18.20 -11.15 -1.45
N ALA A 34 19.34 -11.10 -2.15
CA ALA A 34 20.25 -12.22 -2.21
C ALA A 34 20.87 -12.51 -0.83
N THR A 35 21.06 -13.79 -0.52
CA THR A 35 21.67 -14.25 0.74
C THR A 35 22.69 -15.35 0.48
N GLY A 36 23.56 -15.65 1.44
CA GLY A 36 24.50 -16.78 1.33
C GLY A 36 25.49 -16.69 0.15
N GLY A 37 25.83 -15.49 -0.30
CA GLY A 37 26.71 -15.27 -1.48
C GLY A 37 26.03 -15.48 -2.84
N SER A 38 24.72 -15.69 -2.84
CA SER A 38 23.89 -15.74 -4.04
C SER A 38 23.85 -14.41 -4.79
N LYS A 39 23.36 -14.45 -6.04
CA LYS A 39 22.96 -13.29 -6.86
C LYS A 39 21.44 -13.17 -7.05
N VAL A 40 20.68 -14.06 -6.40
CA VAL A 40 19.23 -14.21 -6.61
C VAL A 40 18.44 -13.10 -5.94
N THR A 41 17.77 -12.28 -6.73
CA THR A 41 16.96 -11.15 -6.28
C THR A 41 15.62 -11.10 -7.01
N GLY A 42 14.67 -10.30 -6.52
CA GLY A 42 13.40 -10.09 -7.20
C GLY A 42 12.31 -9.63 -6.24
N THR A 43 11.09 -10.13 -6.41
CA THR A 43 9.92 -9.69 -5.65
C THR A 43 9.03 -10.84 -5.23
N ALA A 44 8.44 -10.74 -4.05
CA ALA A 44 7.30 -11.55 -3.64
C ALA A 44 6.10 -10.63 -3.39
N THR A 45 4.93 -10.99 -3.92
CA THR A 45 3.67 -10.27 -3.70
C THR A 45 2.70 -11.19 -2.99
N LEU A 46 2.28 -10.79 -1.80
CA LEU A 46 1.25 -11.48 -1.03
C LEU A 46 -0.06 -10.73 -1.25
N THR A 47 -1.10 -11.44 -1.67
CA THR A 47 -2.43 -10.87 -1.94
C THR A 47 -3.47 -11.69 -1.22
N GLN A 48 -4.42 -11.04 -0.55
CA GLN A 48 -5.53 -11.74 0.07
C GLN A 48 -6.35 -12.48 -0.99
N ALA A 49 -6.60 -13.78 -0.77
CA ALA A 49 -7.36 -14.63 -1.67
C ALA A 49 -8.46 -15.35 -0.90
N GLY A 50 -9.67 -14.79 -0.89
CA GLY A 50 -10.75 -15.27 -0.03
C GLY A 50 -10.36 -15.21 1.45
N ASN A 51 -10.38 -16.36 2.12
CA ASN A 51 -9.92 -16.52 3.51
C ASN A 51 -8.41 -16.79 3.61
N GLY A 52 -7.73 -17.02 2.49
CA GLY A 52 -6.32 -17.36 2.43
C GLY A 52 -5.45 -16.22 1.91
N VAL A 53 -4.27 -16.59 1.43
CA VAL A 53 -3.29 -15.70 0.80
C VAL A 53 -2.72 -16.36 -0.45
N MET A 54 -2.63 -15.59 -1.53
CA MET A 54 -1.87 -15.94 -2.72
C MET A 54 -0.51 -15.26 -2.65
N VAL A 55 0.55 -16.03 -2.89
CA VAL A 55 1.94 -15.58 -2.86
C VAL A 55 2.54 -15.79 -4.25
N SER A 56 2.78 -14.68 -4.93
CA SER A 56 3.40 -14.63 -6.26
C SER A 56 4.84 -14.22 -6.14
N VAL A 57 5.77 -15.09 -6.49
CA VAL A 57 7.21 -14.84 -6.37
C VAL A 57 7.83 -14.83 -7.76
N LYS A 58 8.66 -13.82 -8.02
CA LYS A 58 9.47 -13.70 -9.24
C LYS A 58 10.90 -13.40 -8.85
N LEU A 59 11.82 -14.25 -9.27
CA LEU A 59 13.25 -14.15 -8.94
C LEU A 59 14.09 -14.30 -10.21
N SER A 60 15.27 -13.70 -10.19
CA SER A 60 16.30 -13.86 -11.22
C SER A 60 17.68 -13.97 -10.60
N GLY A 61 18.62 -14.56 -11.35
CA GLY A 61 19.99 -14.81 -10.88
C GLY A 61 20.24 -16.25 -10.44
N PHE A 62 19.30 -17.16 -10.70
CA PHE A 62 19.55 -18.60 -10.57
C PHE A 62 20.51 -19.08 -11.65
N ASP A 63 21.02 -20.30 -11.48
CA ASP A 63 21.65 -20.99 -12.60
C ASP A 63 20.56 -21.52 -13.54
N PRO A 64 20.78 -21.56 -14.86
CA PRO A 64 19.74 -22.02 -15.79
C PRO A 64 19.29 -23.46 -15.53
N SER A 65 18.00 -23.73 -15.75
CA SER A 65 17.39 -25.07 -15.65
C SER A 65 17.47 -25.73 -14.27
N THR A 66 17.73 -24.97 -13.20
CA THR A 66 17.69 -25.47 -11.82
C THR A 66 16.33 -25.23 -11.16
N LYS A 67 16.04 -26.01 -10.12
CA LYS A 67 14.78 -25.95 -9.37
C LYS A 67 15.04 -25.58 -7.91
N HIS A 68 14.25 -24.65 -7.39
CA HIS A 68 14.45 -24.02 -6.09
C HIS A 68 13.16 -24.04 -5.28
N ASP A 69 13.19 -24.71 -4.12
CA ASP A 69 12.05 -24.69 -3.19
C ASP A 69 12.01 -23.36 -2.42
N GLY A 70 10.80 -22.95 -2.06
CA GLY A 70 10.56 -21.76 -1.26
C GLY A 70 9.62 -22.02 -0.10
N HIS A 71 9.72 -21.19 0.92
CA HIS A 71 8.91 -21.32 2.14
C HIS A 71 8.61 -19.93 2.71
N ILE A 72 7.50 -19.84 3.44
CA ILE A 72 7.31 -18.82 4.47
C ILE A 72 7.70 -19.42 5.80
N HIS A 73 8.47 -18.67 6.58
CA HIS A 73 8.92 -19.04 7.91
C HIS A 73 8.44 -18.03 8.95
N VAL A 74 8.42 -18.44 10.21
CA VAL A 74 8.33 -17.51 11.35
C VAL A 74 9.68 -16.85 11.63
N GLY A 75 9.67 -15.62 12.12
CA GLY A 75 10.85 -14.85 12.46
C GLY A 75 11.17 -13.78 11.42
N SER A 76 12.45 -13.66 11.08
CA SER A 76 12.95 -12.72 10.06
C SER A 76 14.14 -13.32 9.31
N CYS A 77 14.54 -12.71 8.20
CA CYS A 77 15.76 -13.06 7.47
C CYS A 77 17.01 -13.02 8.37
N ALA A 78 17.04 -12.12 9.35
CA ALA A 78 18.14 -11.99 10.32
C ALA A 78 18.05 -12.98 11.50
N ALA A 79 16.85 -13.43 11.85
CA ALA A 79 16.58 -14.38 12.94
C ALA A 79 15.60 -15.44 12.46
N GLN A 80 16.15 -16.46 11.79
CA GLN A 80 15.40 -17.49 11.07
C GLN A 80 14.71 -18.46 12.02
N GLY A 81 13.52 -18.91 11.62
CA GLY A 81 12.69 -19.83 12.39
C GLY A 81 12.11 -20.96 11.53
N GLY A 82 11.13 -21.68 12.08
CA GLY A 82 10.51 -22.83 11.43
C GLY A 82 9.66 -22.45 10.21
N VAL A 83 9.45 -23.42 9.32
CA VAL A 83 8.55 -23.31 8.16
C VAL A 83 7.10 -23.27 8.62
N VAL A 84 6.30 -22.38 8.03
CA VAL A 84 4.84 -22.33 8.22
C VAL A 84 4.05 -22.58 6.95
N VAL A 85 4.58 -22.19 5.78
CA VAL A 85 3.93 -22.42 4.48
C VAL A 85 4.96 -22.94 3.49
N PRO A 86 4.78 -24.14 2.91
CA PRO A 86 5.52 -24.54 1.74
C PRO A 86 5.06 -23.73 0.51
N LEU A 87 6.00 -23.15 -0.22
CA LEU A 87 5.72 -22.46 -1.47
C LEU A 87 6.07 -23.36 -2.65
N ASN A 88 5.39 -23.11 -3.77
CA ASN A 88 5.71 -23.77 -5.02
C ASN A 88 7.14 -23.44 -5.45
N SER A 89 7.84 -24.48 -5.91
CA SER A 89 9.21 -24.34 -6.38
C SER A 89 9.27 -23.46 -7.63
N ILE A 90 10.36 -22.71 -7.78
CA ILE A 90 10.68 -21.98 -9.00
C ILE A 90 11.65 -22.83 -9.84
N THR A 91 11.30 -23.05 -11.10
CA THR A 91 12.24 -23.58 -12.10
C THR A 91 12.80 -22.41 -12.90
N ALA A 92 14.12 -22.27 -12.91
CA ALA A 92 14.81 -21.23 -13.64
C ALA A 92 14.84 -21.51 -15.14
N ASP A 93 14.54 -20.49 -15.94
CA ASP A 93 14.68 -20.52 -17.39
C ASP A 93 16.13 -20.37 -17.85
N ALA A 94 16.35 -20.30 -19.17
CA ALA A 94 17.67 -20.16 -19.77
C ALA A 94 18.42 -18.88 -19.34
N SER A 95 17.70 -17.86 -18.87
CA SER A 95 18.27 -16.60 -18.36
C SER A 95 18.52 -16.62 -16.85
N GLY A 96 18.18 -17.71 -16.16
CA GLY A 96 18.26 -17.80 -14.70
C GLY A 96 17.10 -17.08 -13.98
N ALA A 97 16.00 -16.81 -14.68
CA ALA A 97 14.80 -16.20 -14.12
C ALA A 97 13.67 -17.22 -13.95
N GLY A 98 12.77 -17.00 -13.01
CA GLY A 98 11.61 -17.85 -12.83
C GLY A 98 10.59 -17.25 -11.88
N SER A 99 9.39 -17.82 -11.88
CA SER A 99 8.31 -17.41 -11.01
C SER A 99 7.45 -18.58 -10.57
N ALA A 100 6.79 -18.42 -9.43
CA ALA A 100 5.82 -19.37 -8.90
C ALA A 100 4.70 -18.64 -8.16
N ASP A 101 3.49 -19.15 -8.29
CA ASP A 101 2.31 -18.71 -7.55
C ASP A 101 1.89 -19.82 -6.59
N THR A 102 1.68 -19.50 -5.33
CA THR A 102 1.19 -20.43 -4.31
C THR A 102 -0.05 -19.87 -3.64
N THR A 103 -1.12 -20.65 -3.56
CA THR A 103 -2.31 -20.28 -2.78
C THR A 103 -2.34 -21.08 -1.50
N GLU A 104 -2.22 -20.40 -0.36
CA GLU A 104 -2.36 -20.97 0.98
C GLU A 104 -3.75 -20.63 1.53
N ASN A 105 -4.51 -21.65 1.94
CA ASN A 105 -5.90 -21.51 2.37
C ASN A 105 -6.09 -21.75 3.88
N THR A 106 -5.06 -22.22 4.58
CA THR A 106 -5.08 -22.49 6.02
C THR A 106 -4.66 -21.28 6.86
N LEU A 107 -3.84 -20.39 6.29
CA LEU A 107 -3.45 -19.12 6.90
C LEU A 107 -4.07 -17.95 6.14
N THR A 108 -4.63 -17.02 6.90
CA THR A 108 -5.16 -15.77 6.36
C THR A 108 -4.04 -14.81 5.97
N TYR A 109 -4.35 -13.90 5.04
CA TYR A 109 -3.45 -12.78 4.70
C TYR A 109 -2.95 -12.04 5.94
N ALA A 110 -3.84 -11.74 6.89
CA ALA A 110 -3.50 -11.01 8.12
C ALA A 110 -2.54 -11.77 9.04
N GLN A 111 -2.66 -13.11 9.11
CA GLN A 111 -1.75 -13.94 9.91
C GLN A 111 -0.33 -13.95 9.32
N VAL A 112 -0.22 -14.00 7.99
CA VAL A 112 1.09 -14.03 7.31
C VAL A 112 1.73 -12.64 7.25
N THR A 113 0.92 -11.59 7.29
CA THR A 113 1.37 -10.17 7.26
C THR A 113 1.28 -9.51 8.63
N ASP A 114 1.65 -10.21 9.70
CA ASP A 114 1.68 -9.69 11.08
C ASP A 114 3.06 -9.09 11.48
N GLY A 115 4.01 -9.07 10.54
CA GLY A 115 5.37 -8.60 10.78
C GLY A 115 6.30 -9.62 11.45
N LYS A 116 5.90 -10.90 11.51
CA LYS A 116 6.66 -11.99 12.17
C LYS A 116 7.00 -13.13 11.23
N HIS A 117 6.95 -12.88 9.93
CA HIS A 117 7.18 -13.88 8.90
C HIS A 117 8.13 -13.38 7.83
N TYR A 118 8.75 -14.29 7.10
CA TYR A 118 9.60 -13.98 5.96
C TYR A 118 9.48 -15.03 4.86
N VAL A 119 9.71 -14.63 3.61
CA VAL A 119 9.79 -15.52 2.45
C VAL A 119 11.25 -15.87 2.21
N GLN A 120 11.55 -17.15 1.95
CA GLN A 120 12.89 -17.61 1.61
C GLN A 120 12.85 -18.64 0.49
N TYR A 121 13.85 -18.61 -0.40
CA TYR A 121 14.11 -19.64 -1.41
C TYR A 121 15.52 -20.24 -1.23
N HIS A 122 15.70 -21.49 -1.68
CA HIS A 122 16.89 -22.32 -1.43
C HIS A 122 17.63 -22.75 -2.71
N THR A 123 18.85 -23.26 -2.59
CA THR A 123 19.68 -23.72 -3.73
C THR A 123 19.13 -24.92 -4.50
N SER A 124 18.30 -25.76 -3.88
CA SER A 124 17.82 -27.02 -4.47
C SER A 124 16.43 -27.37 -3.97
N SER A 125 15.75 -28.27 -4.69
CA SER A 125 14.55 -28.95 -4.22
C SER A 125 14.87 -30.29 -3.56
N ASN A 126 14.30 -30.53 -2.38
CA ASN A 126 14.30 -31.79 -1.60
C ASN A 126 15.65 -32.57 -1.44
N PRO A 127 16.38 -32.39 -0.32
CA PRO A 127 16.10 -31.42 0.75
C PRO A 127 16.38 -29.99 0.26
N PRO A 128 15.68 -28.99 0.84
CA PRO A 128 16.03 -27.59 0.60
C PRO A 128 17.46 -27.34 1.03
N GLY A 129 18.30 -26.88 0.10
CA GLY A 129 19.69 -26.54 0.37
C GLY A 129 19.83 -25.17 1.04
N ASN A 130 20.99 -24.53 0.88
CA ASN A 130 21.27 -23.24 1.52
C ASN A 130 20.30 -22.14 1.03
N PRO A 131 19.94 -21.15 1.88
CA PRO A 131 19.17 -19.99 1.44
C PRO A 131 19.90 -19.21 0.34
N VAL A 132 19.15 -18.81 -0.69
CA VAL A 132 19.68 -18.00 -1.80
C VAL A 132 19.01 -16.64 -1.92
N SER A 133 17.79 -16.49 -1.40
CA SER A 133 17.07 -15.22 -1.41
C SER A 133 16.09 -15.14 -0.23
N CYS A 134 15.93 -13.96 0.36
CA CYS A 134 15.08 -13.75 1.53
C CYS A 134 14.43 -12.36 1.53
N ALA A 135 13.22 -12.25 2.05
CA ALA A 135 12.60 -10.96 2.41
C ALA A 135 11.67 -11.10 3.62
N ASP A 136 11.80 -10.15 4.55
CA ASP A 136 10.86 -9.99 5.66
C ASP A 136 9.49 -9.53 5.15
N ILE A 137 8.43 -10.12 5.68
CA ILE A 137 7.05 -9.72 5.40
C ILE A 137 6.67 -8.68 6.46
N PRO A 138 6.39 -7.42 6.07
CA PRO A 138 6.02 -6.38 7.04
C PRO A 138 4.62 -6.64 7.59
N ALA A 139 4.32 -6.01 8.73
CA ALA A 139 2.95 -5.93 9.20
C ALA A 139 2.10 -5.17 8.17
N ALA A 140 1.02 -5.76 7.68
CA ALA A 140 0.09 -5.07 6.82
C ALA A 140 -0.49 -3.88 7.59
N VAL A 141 -0.38 -2.68 7.03
CA VAL A 141 -1.13 -1.54 7.54
C VAL A 141 -2.60 -1.87 7.28
N PRO A 142 -3.48 -1.88 8.30
CA PRO A 142 -4.90 -2.10 8.07
C PRO A 142 -5.34 -1.09 7.01
N ALA A 143 -6.05 -1.55 5.97
CA ALA A 143 -6.59 -0.65 4.97
C ALA A 143 -7.47 0.39 5.67
N GLN A 144 -6.91 1.56 5.95
CA GLN A 144 -7.69 2.70 6.40
C GLN A 144 -8.58 3.04 5.21
N GLY A 145 -9.90 2.96 5.38
CA GLY A 145 -10.88 3.29 4.36
C GLY A 145 -10.66 4.72 3.87
N GLY A 146 -9.85 4.87 2.83
CA GLY A 146 -9.55 6.15 2.20
C GLY A 146 -10.65 6.46 1.20
N ALA A 147 -11.42 7.51 1.48
CA ALA A 147 -12.28 8.14 0.49
C ALA A 147 -11.44 8.55 -0.74
N PRO A 148 -11.98 8.47 -1.97
CA PRO A 148 -11.24 8.85 -3.17
C PRO A 148 -10.88 10.34 -3.11
N GLY A 149 -9.58 10.61 -3.02
CA GLY A 149 -9.02 11.95 -3.12
C GLY A 149 -9.21 12.50 -4.54
N ALA A 150 -9.73 13.71 -4.63
CA ALA A 150 -9.79 14.49 -5.86
C ALA A 150 -8.38 14.68 -6.47
N PRO A 151 -8.24 14.80 -7.80
CA PRO A 151 -6.95 15.04 -8.42
C PRO A 151 -6.42 16.42 -8.03
N ALA A 152 -5.23 16.43 -7.41
CA ALA A 152 -4.46 17.65 -7.20
C ALA A 152 -4.02 18.20 -8.56
N ALA A 153 -4.63 19.32 -8.97
CA ALA A 153 -4.11 20.14 -10.05
C ALA A 153 -2.79 20.78 -9.58
N GLY A 154 -1.68 20.32 -10.13
CA GLY A 154 -0.37 20.91 -9.92
C GLY A 154 -0.21 22.21 -10.70
N LEU A 155 0.17 23.27 -9.99
CA LEU A 155 0.82 24.45 -10.57
C LEU A 155 2.17 24.61 -9.87
N GLY A 156 3.23 24.69 -10.68
CA GLY A 156 4.62 24.66 -10.23
C GLY A 156 5.10 25.93 -9.53
N GLY A 157 6.35 25.85 -9.06
CA GLY A 157 7.08 26.95 -8.44
C GLY A 157 8.34 26.39 -7.78
N VAL A 158 9.38 26.12 -8.57
CA VAL A 158 10.61 26.92 -8.76
C VAL A 158 11.64 26.86 -7.63
N SER A 159 12.87 26.71 -8.11
CA SER A 159 14.14 26.43 -7.48
C SER A 159 14.55 27.35 -6.34
N GLN A 160 15.40 26.75 -5.50
CA GLN A 160 16.13 27.34 -4.39
C GLN A 160 17.42 27.98 -4.92
N GLU A 161 17.58 29.29 -4.69
CA GLU A 161 18.85 29.99 -4.90
C GLU A 161 19.29 30.76 -3.66
N SER A 162 20.57 30.58 -3.38
CA SER A 162 21.36 31.04 -2.26
C SER A 162 22.01 32.41 -2.51
N GLY A 163 22.00 33.29 -1.50
CA GLY A 163 23.10 34.25 -1.25
C GLY A 163 22.79 35.76 -1.36
N PHE A 164 22.71 36.43 -0.20
CA PHE A 164 23.17 37.80 0.25
C PHE A 164 23.10 39.06 -0.67
N PRO A 165 23.13 40.34 -0.17
CA PRO A 165 23.24 40.87 1.21
C PRO A 165 22.27 42.04 1.61
N VAL A 166 22.35 42.38 2.89
CA VAL A 166 21.92 43.58 3.65
C VAL A 166 21.58 44.87 2.88
N ALA A 167 20.39 45.43 3.12
CA ALA A 167 20.16 46.89 3.07
C ALA A 167 19.06 47.32 4.06
N LEU A 168 19.49 48.20 4.96
CA LEU A 168 18.73 48.98 5.94
C LEU A 168 17.73 49.92 5.23
N LEU A 169 16.49 50.05 5.70
CA LEU A 169 15.70 51.30 5.59
C LEU A 169 14.48 51.27 6.52
N ALA A 170 14.30 52.40 7.21
CA ALA A 170 13.35 52.64 8.29
C ALA A 170 12.07 53.35 7.81
N GLY A 171 11.02 53.31 8.65
CA GLY A 171 9.80 54.14 8.57
C GLY A 171 8.70 53.57 7.68
N LEU A 172 7.40 53.63 7.98
CA LEU A 172 6.62 54.61 8.75
C LEU A 172 5.30 54.00 9.24
N LEU A 173 4.74 54.71 10.23
CA LEU A 173 3.44 54.61 10.89
C LEU A 173 2.27 54.10 10.03
N GLY A 174 1.41 53.29 10.68
CA GLY A 174 0.05 52.98 10.22
C GLY A 174 -0.86 52.62 11.40
N LEU A 175 -1.31 53.65 12.12
CA LEU A 175 -2.33 53.60 13.16
C LEU A 175 -3.68 53.24 12.53
N MET A 176 -4.33 52.14 12.94
CA MET A 176 -5.78 52.00 12.83
C MET A 176 -6.38 51.55 14.17
N VAL A 177 -6.97 52.54 14.82
CA VAL A 177 -7.98 52.40 15.87
C VAL A 177 -9.28 51.96 15.19
N VAL A 178 -9.85 50.83 15.61
CA VAL A 178 -11.30 50.63 15.53
C VAL A 178 -11.79 50.19 16.91
N THR A 179 -12.34 51.17 17.62
CA THR A 179 -13.22 51.02 18.77
C THR A 179 -14.50 50.30 18.37
N GLY A 180 -14.92 49.33 19.17
CA GLY A 180 -16.23 48.67 19.04
C GLY A 180 -16.60 47.95 20.33
N ALA A 181 -16.88 48.74 21.38
CA ALA A 181 -17.50 48.27 22.61
C ALA A 181 -18.95 47.84 22.34
N GLY A 182 -19.41 46.76 22.99
CA GLY A 182 -20.84 46.40 22.97
C GLY A 182 -21.15 45.03 23.56
N TYR A 183 -21.05 44.91 24.88
CA TYR A 183 -21.56 43.79 25.67
C TYR A 183 -23.07 43.55 25.47
N ARG A 184 -23.52 42.30 25.55
CA ARG A 184 -24.71 41.90 26.32
C ARG A 184 -24.67 40.41 26.66
N LEU A 185 -24.36 40.14 27.93
CA LEU A 185 -24.70 38.93 28.66
C LEU A 185 -26.21 38.85 28.85
N VAL A 186 -26.82 37.69 28.60
CA VAL A 186 -27.96 37.20 29.39
C VAL A 186 -27.74 35.72 29.69
N ARG A 187 -27.77 35.42 30.99
CA ARG A 187 -27.50 34.14 31.62
C ARG A 187 -28.84 33.55 32.09
N LYS A 188 -29.02 32.26 31.82
CA LYS A 188 -29.73 31.21 32.61
C LYS A 188 -31.17 31.40 33.14
N ASN A 189 -31.93 30.32 32.86
CA ASN A 189 -32.88 29.57 33.71
C ASN A 189 -34.35 30.03 33.78
N GLY A 190 -35.22 29.11 33.37
CA GLY A 190 -36.63 29.05 33.75
C GLY A 190 -37.15 27.62 33.61
N LYS A 191 -37.39 26.98 34.77
CA LYS A 191 -38.17 25.77 35.10
C LYS A 191 -38.35 24.66 34.07
#